data_AF-A0A975L7Z3-F1
#
_entry.id   AF-A0A975L7Z3-F1
#
_cell.length_a   1.000
_cell.length_b   1.000
_cell.length_c   1.000
_cell.angle_alpha   90.00
_cell.angle_beta   90.00
_cell.angle_gamma   90.00
#
_symmetry.space_group_name_H-M   'P 1'
#
loop_
_entity.id
_entity.type
_entity.pdbx_description
1 polymer ?
#
loop_
_entity_poly.entity_id
_entity_poly.type
_entity_poly.pdbx_seq_one_letter_code
_entity_poly.pdbx_strand_id
1 'polypeptide(L)'
;MSSQATRDYQNRRSRLIAYGQWKPTIDTAPVRVHIQSLRGRGLSAVRIAALAGVHPNTVKATLHRTGPTMSRRVGTAILAVTHDPNPTATKVAVRGTTNRVRCLAALGWSSADIADASGVSRSAVGRYMSGARKLVHSDHAAAIRGAYEDLSGRWAPESRTAKQVRDHARARGWAPPAGWETEWLDLSVEELDEELNRLVDRMGRGERKRWWRAVQGGELSPVALVAARRLHERSAREMSEVEMAEAA
;
A
#
# COMPACT_ATOMS: atom_id res chain seq x y z
N MET A 1 -28.99 -1.41 31.17
CA MET A 1 -27.88 -2.15 31.82
C MET A 1 -26.60 -1.30 32.02
N SER A 2 -26.68 -0.07 32.58
CA SER A 2 -25.54 0.89 32.61
C SER A 2 -25.09 1.37 34.00
N SER A 3 -25.69 0.86 35.09
CA SER A 3 -25.52 1.44 36.44
C SER A 3 -24.29 0.91 37.20
N GLN A 4 -23.90 -0.34 36.98
CA GLN A 4 -22.83 -1.01 37.72
C GLN A 4 -21.44 -0.68 37.15
N ALA A 5 -21.27 -0.77 35.83
CA ALA A 5 -20.04 -0.36 35.14
C ALA A 5 -19.69 1.13 35.36
N THR A 6 -20.70 2.00 35.45
CA THR A 6 -20.50 3.42 35.75
C THR A 6 -20.03 3.64 37.19
N ARG A 7 -20.59 2.90 38.16
CA ARG A 7 -20.18 2.94 39.57
C ARG A 7 -18.77 2.40 39.76
N ASP A 8 -18.42 1.29 39.11
CA ASP A 8 -17.09 0.70 39.18
C ASP A 8 -16.02 1.63 38.58
N TYR A 9 -16.34 2.31 37.48
CA TYR A 9 -15.50 3.35 36.90
C TYR A 9 -15.32 4.55 37.84
N GLN A 10 -16.39 5.06 38.45
CA GLN A 10 -16.36 6.16 39.44
C GLN A 10 -15.51 5.82 40.67
N ASN A 11 -15.66 4.61 41.20
CA ASN A 11 -14.90 4.11 42.35
C ASN A 11 -13.42 3.94 42.02
N ARG A 12 -13.10 3.34 40.86
CA ARG A 12 -11.72 3.18 40.38
C ARG A 12 -11.04 4.53 40.12
N ARG A 13 -11.76 5.47 39.50
CA ARG A 13 -11.28 6.84 39.28
C ARG A 13 -10.98 7.55 40.60
N SER A 14 -11.89 7.46 41.58
CA SER A 14 -11.71 8.09 42.91
C SER A 14 -10.49 7.54 43.64
N ARG A 15 -10.26 6.22 43.59
CA ARG A 15 -9.05 5.57 44.13
C ARG A 15 -7.76 6.04 43.43
N LEU A 16 -7.74 6.07 42.10
CA LEU A 16 -6.57 6.51 41.34
C LEU A 16 -6.23 8.00 41.55
N ILE A 17 -7.24 8.84 41.80
CA ILE A 17 -7.04 10.26 42.16
C ILE A 17 -6.45 10.37 43.58
N ALA A 18 -7.01 9.64 44.55
CA ALA A 18 -6.52 9.62 45.93
C ALA A 18 -5.05 9.17 46.02
N TYR A 19 -4.63 8.24 45.15
CA TYR A 19 -3.24 7.77 45.08
C TYR A 19 -2.33 8.63 44.18
N GLY A 20 -2.82 9.74 43.60
CA GLY A 20 -2.04 10.59 42.70
C GLY A 20 -1.63 9.92 41.37
N GLN A 21 -2.21 8.75 41.07
CA GLN A 21 -1.89 7.92 39.91
C GLN A 21 -2.81 8.20 38.70
N TRP A 22 -3.81 9.06 38.87
CA TRP A 22 -4.74 9.42 37.81
C TRP A 22 -4.07 10.32 36.75
N LYS A 23 -3.67 9.70 35.64
CA LYS A 23 -3.12 10.38 34.46
C LYS A 23 -4.04 10.18 33.26
N PRO A 24 -5.10 10.99 33.06
CA PRO A 24 -6.12 10.73 32.04
C PRO A 24 -5.62 10.96 30.61
N THR A 25 -4.53 11.71 30.47
CA THR A 25 -3.96 12.10 29.18
C THR A 25 -2.53 11.58 29.01
N ILE A 26 -2.09 11.54 27.75
CA ILE A 26 -0.70 11.31 27.33
C ILE A 26 -0.28 12.35 26.31
N ASP A 27 1.02 12.52 26.13
CA ASP A 27 1.59 13.37 25.09
C ASP A 27 1.25 12.83 23.69
N THR A 28 0.82 13.74 22.83
CA THR A 28 0.49 13.45 21.43
C THR A 28 1.72 13.27 20.56
N ALA A 29 2.86 13.88 20.91
CA ALA A 29 4.09 13.84 20.11
C ALA A 29 4.59 12.41 19.80
N PRO A 30 4.79 11.51 20.79
CA PRO A 30 5.24 10.13 20.50
C PRO A 30 4.22 9.34 19.68
N VAL A 31 2.92 9.58 19.88
CA VAL A 31 1.86 8.94 19.08
C VAL A 31 1.92 9.39 17.62
N ARG A 32 2.19 10.68 17.37
CA ARG A 32 2.34 11.22 16.01
C ARG A 32 3.54 10.63 15.30
N VAL A 33 4.70 10.57 15.97
CA VAL A 33 5.91 9.94 15.42
C VAL A 33 5.64 8.47 15.07
N HIS A 34 4.94 7.75 15.94
CA HIS A 34 4.56 6.36 15.69
C HIS A 34 3.64 6.21 14.48
N ILE A 35 2.59 7.03 14.37
CA ILE A 35 1.71 7.03 13.19
C ILE A 35 2.51 7.33 11.92
N GLN A 36 3.42 8.31 11.94
CA GLN A 36 4.28 8.62 10.80
C GLN A 36 5.19 7.45 10.44
N SER A 37 5.77 6.75 11.43
CA SER A 37 6.57 5.54 11.21
C SER A 37 5.74 4.41 10.57
N LEU A 38 4.54 4.14 11.09
CA LEU A 38 3.62 3.14 10.51
C LEU A 38 3.22 3.49 9.08
N ARG A 39 3.01 4.78 8.80
CA ARG A 39 2.72 5.28 7.44
C ARG A 39 3.93 5.15 6.51
N GLY A 40 5.14 5.43 7.00
CA GLY A 40 6.38 5.18 6.27
C GLY A 40 6.61 3.69 5.96
N ARG A 41 5.93 2.80 6.70
CA ARG A 41 5.88 1.35 6.44
C ARG A 41 4.62 0.93 5.67
N GLY A 42 3.86 1.86 5.08
CA GLY A 42 2.73 1.53 4.20
C GLY A 42 1.37 1.29 4.87
N LEU A 43 1.20 1.55 6.19
CA LEU A 43 -0.14 1.53 6.79
C LEU A 43 -0.87 2.85 6.55
N SER A 44 -2.04 2.81 5.92
CA SER A 44 -2.90 3.99 5.78
C SER A 44 -3.50 4.43 7.13
N ALA A 45 -3.85 5.72 7.25
CA ALA A 45 -4.44 6.27 8.48
C ALA A 45 -5.76 5.57 8.87
N VAL A 46 -6.53 5.12 7.87
CA VAL A 46 -7.76 4.34 8.07
C VAL A 46 -7.43 2.96 8.64
N ARG A 47 -6.38 2.31 8.13
CA ARG A 47 -5.93 1.00 8.62
C ARG A 47 -5.40 1.08 10.05
N ILE A 48 -4.60 2.11 10.36
CA ILE A 48 -4.11 2.37 11.73
C ILE A 48 -5.29 2.56 12.68
N ALA A 49 -6.31 3.32 12.29
CA ALA A 49 -7.49 3.55 13.11
C ALA A 49 -8.27 2.26 13.39
N ALA A 50 -8.45 1.42 12.36
CA ALA A 50 -9.10 0.12 12.50
C ALA A 50 -8.33 -0.81 13.44
N LEU A 51 -7.00 -0.88 13.32
CA LEU A 51 -6.15 -1.70 14.19
C LEU A 51 -6.13 -1.19 15.64
N ALA A 52 -6.18 0.12 15.85
CA ALA A 52 -6.24 0.74 17.17
C ALA A 52 -7.65 0.73 17.79
N GLY A 53 -8.70 0.30 17.07
CA GLY A 53 -10.08 0.39 17.55
C GLY A 53 -10.54 1.82 17.83
N VAL A 54 -10.10 2.78 17.01
CA VAL A 54 -10.46 4.21 17.11
C VAL A 54 -11.09 4.72 15.83
N HIS A 55 -11.76 5.87 15.91
CA HIS A 55 -12.37 6.48 14.73
C HIS A 55 -11.28 7.02 13.77
N PRO A 56 -11.42 6.90 12.43
CA PRO A 56 -10.41 7.37 11.47
C PRO A 56 -10.07 8.87 11.59
N ASN A 57 -11.07 9.67 11.95
CA ASN A 57 -10.86 11.11 12.18
C ASN A 57 -9.92 11.38 13.37
N THR A 58 -9.81 10.46 14.34
CA THR A 58 -8.88 10.57 15.47
C THR A 58 -7.43 10.47 15.00
N VAL A 59 -7.12 9.56 14.07
CA VAL A 59 -5.76 9.43 13.50
C VAL A 59 -5.43 10.63 12.61
N LYS A 60 -6.39 11.07 11.76
CA LYS A 60 -6.22 12.29 10.95
C LYS A 60 -6.01 13.54 11.82
N ALA A 61 -6.82 13.72 12.86
CA ALA A 61 -6.66 14.83 13.80
C ALA A 61 -5.30 14.76 14.53
N THR A 62 -4.82 13.57 14.88
CA THR A 62 -3.50 13.39 15.50
C THR A 62 -2.37 13.78 14.55
N LEU A 63 -2.54 13.64 13.24
CA LEU A 63 -1.56 14.07 12.23
C LEU A 63 -1.62 15.56 11.91
N HIS A 64 -2.81 16.18 11.95
CA HIS A 64 -3.02 17.55 11.44
C HIS A 64 -3.34 18.59 12.51
N ARG A 65 -3.77 18.21 13.71
CA ARG A 65 -4.08 19.14 14.81
C ARG A 65 -2.98 19.15 15.86
N THR A 66 -2.74 20.33 16.40
CA THR A 66 -1.71 20.64 17.40
C THR A 66 -2.35 20.65 18.79
N GLY A 67 -2.69 19.48 19.31
CA GLY A 67 -3.06 19.33 20.73
C GLY A 67 -1.88 18.69 21.47
N PRO A 68 -1.34 19.31 22.55
CA PRO A 68 -0.17 18.77 23.26
C PRO A 68 -0.48 17.44 23.96
N THR A 69 -1.76 17.17 24.24
CA THR A 69 -2.18 15.93 24.90
C THR A 69 -3.42 15.33 24.27
N MET A 70 -3.58 14.02 24.45
CA MET A 70 -4.77 13.26 24.07
C MET A 70 -5.17 12.27 25.16
N SER A 71 -6.36 11.67 25.03
CA SER A 71 -6.81 10.61 25.94
C SER A 71 -5.79 9.47 25.99
N ARG A 72 -5.39 9.07 27.21
CA ARG A 72 -4.48 7.94 27.43
C ARG A 72 -4.98 6.66 26.74
N ARG A 73 -6.29 6.41 26.78
CA ARG A 73 -6.90 5.23 26.13
C ARG A 73 -6.64 5.22 24.62
N VAL A 74 -6.84 6.36 23.96
CA VAL A 74 -6.67 6.48 22.52
C VAL A 74 -5.21 6.36 22.14
N GLY A 75 -4.34 7.11 22.80
CA GLY A 75 -2.92 7.13 22.43
C GLY A 75 -2.21 5.81 22.72
N THR A 76 -2.55 5.11 23.82
CA THR A 76 -2.02 3.76 24.08
C THR A 76 -2.51 2.74 23.05
N ALA A 77 -3.76 2.82 22.61
CA ALA A 77 -4.28 1.94 21.56
C ALA A 77 -3.59 2.16 20.21
N ILE A 78 -3.29 3.41 19.85
CA ILE A 78 -2.53 3.73 18.63
C ILE A 78 -1.08 3.26 18.76
N LEU A 79 -0.43 3.48 19.91
CA LEU A 79 0.95 3.01 20.16
C LEU A 79 1.08 1.49 20.15
N ALA A 80 0.02 0.76 20.49
CA ALA A 80 -0.02 -0.70 20.41
C ALA A 80 -0.14 -1.24 18.97
N VAL A 81 -0.47 -0.39 18.00
CA VAL A 81 -0.52 -0.81 16.59
C VAL A 81 0.90 -1.08 16.10
N THR A 82 1.15 -2.32 15.71
CA THR A 82 2.38 -2.73 15.02
C THR A 82 2.14 -2.78 13.51
N HIS A 83 3.24 -2.78 12.74
CA HIS A 83 3.21 -2.89 11.27
C HIS A 83 2.81 -4.30 10.79
N ASP A 84 2.42 -5.22 11.69
CA ASP A 84 2.06 -6.57 11.28
C ASP A 84 0.74 -6.55 10.47
N PRO A 85 0.69 -7.15 9.27
CA PRO A 85 -0.56 -7.35 8.57
C PRO A 85 -1.47 -8.22 9.43
N ASN A 86 -2.41 -7.59 10.16
CA ASN A 86 -3.38 -8.20 11.06
C ASN A 86 -3.50 -9.75 10.96
N PRO A 87 -2.86 -10.51 11.87
CA PRO A 87 -2.93 -11.98 11.84
C PRO A 87 -4.33 -12.54 12.12
N THR A 88 -5.31 -11.73 12.51
CA THR A 88 -6.69 -12.18 12.80
C THR A 88 -7.69 -11.98 11.67
N ALA A 89 -7.35 -11.24 10.60
CA ALA A 89 -8.27 -11.06 9.48
C ALA A 89 -8.19 -12.27 8.54
N THR A 90 -9.17 -13.18 8.59
CA THR A 90 -9.21 -14.39 7.74
C THR A 90 -9.06 -14.08 6.24
N LYS A 91 -9.44 -12.88 5.79
CA LYS A 91 -9.25 -12.40 4.42
C LYS A 91 -8.74 -10.97 4.37
N VAL A 92 -7.83 -10.71 3.44
CA VAL A 92 -7.23 -9.39 3.14
C VAL A 92 -7.46 -9.01 1.68
N ALA A 93 -7.20 -7.75 1.32
CA ALA A 93 -7.27 -7.30 -0.06
C ALA A 93 -6.28 -8.08 -0.93
N VAL A 94 -6.71 -8.59 -2.08
CA VAL A 94 -5.86 -9.44 -2.94
C VAL A 94 -4.78 -8.67 -3.69
N ARG A 95 -4.88 -7.34 -3.76
CA ARG A 95 -4.08 -6.51 -4.66
C ARG A 95 -2.57 -6.70 -4.46
N GLY A 96 -2.12 -6.69 -3.21
CA GLY A 96 -0.73 -7.00 -2.85
C GLY A 96 -0.26 -8.36 -3.37
N THR A 97 -1.11 -9.38 -3.27
CA THR A 97 -0.85 -10.73 -3.78
C THR A 97 -0.81 -10.73 -5.32
N THR A 98 -1.77 -10.07 -5.97
CA THR A 98 -1.85 -9.96 -7.43
C THR A 98 -0.60 -9.30 -8.01
N ASN A 99 -0.16 -8.17 -7.43
CA ASN A 99 1.00 -7.44 -7.91
C ASN A 99 2.28 -8.27 -7.77
N ARG A 100 2.49 -8.92 -6.62
CA ARG A 100 3.63 -9.81 -6.39
C ARG A 100 3.68 -10.96 -7.39
N VAL A 101 2.56 -11.65 -7.60
CA VAL A 101 2.47 -12.77 -8.56
C VAL A 101 2.75 -12.29 -10.00
N ARG A 102 2.26 -11.11 -10.38
CA ARG A 102 2.52 -10.51 -11.71
C ARG A 102 3.97 -10.08 -11.89
N CYS A 103 4.60 -9.54 -10.85
CA CYS A 103 6.03 -9.21 -10.86
C CYS A 103 6.89 -10.45 -11.06
N LEU A 104 6.57 -11.55 -10.35
CA LEU A 104 7.28 -12.82 -10.52
C LEU A 104 7.09 -13.39 -11.93
N ALA A 105 5.89 -13.27 -12.50
CA ALA A 105 5.66 -13.62 -13.90
C ALA A 105 6.50 -12.78 -14.87
N ALA A 106 6.68 -11.48 -14.60
CA ALA A 106 7.56 -10.64 -15.41
C ALA A 106 9.04 -11.07 -15.36
N LEU A 107 9.47 -11.76 -14.30
CA LEU A 107 10.79 -12.41 -14.19
C LEU A 107 10.83 -13.83 -14.79
N GLY A 108 9.68 -14.34 -15.26
CA GLY A 108 9.54 -15.65 -15.90
C GLY A 108 9.09 -16.78 -14.98
N TRP A 109 8.78 -16.51 -13.71
CA TRP A 109 8.27 -17.53 -12.78
C TRP A 109 6.83 -17.91 -13.13
N SER A 110 6.60 -19.17 -13.45
CA SER A 110 5.28 -19.69 -13.79
C SER A 110 4.39 -19.82 -12.56
N SER A 111 3.07 -19.98 -12.76
CA SER A 111 2.17 -20.28 -11.63
C SER A 111 2.47 -21.59 -10.92
N ALA A 112 3.20 -22.52 -11.57
CA ALA A 112 3.69 -23.73 -10.92
C ALA A 112 4.86 -23.42 -10.01
N ASP A 113 5.88 -22.71 -10.49
CA ASP A 113 7.05 -22.33 -9.68
C ASP A 113 6.66 -21.49 -8.45
N ILE A 114 5.73 -20.56 -8.63
CA ILE A 114 5.20 -19.72 -7.54
C ILE A 114 4.40 -20.58 -6.54
N ALA A 115 3.67 -21.59 -7.02
CA ALA A 115 2.92 -22.50 -6.17
C ALA A 115 3.87 -23.37 -5.33
N ASP A 116 4.93 -23.89 -5.95
CA ASP A 116 5.94 -24.72 -5.29
C ASP A 116 6.68 -23.91 -4.22
N ALA A 117 7.03 -22.65 -4.51
CA ALA A 117 7.70 -21.78 -3.55
C ALA A 117 6.80 -21.31 -2.39
N SER A 118 5.49 -21.15 -2.63
CA SER A 118 4.56 -20.62 -1.61
C SER A 118 3.77 -21.70 -0.86
N GLY A 119 3.72 -22.94 -1.36
CA GLY A 119 2.80 -23.97 -0.88
C GLY A 119 1.31 -23.69 -1.20
N VAL A 120 1.01 -22.62 -1.96
CA VAL A 120 -0.35 -22.30 -2.40
C VAL A 120 -0.65 -23.02 -3.71
N SER A 121 -1.82 -23.65 -3.84
CA SER A 121 -2.17 -24.39 -5.07
C SER A 121 -2.01 -23.55 -6.35
N ARG A 122 -1.51 -24.17 -7.43
CA ARG A 122 -1.36 -23.54 -8.77
C ARG A 122 -2.64 -22.87 -9.26
N SER A 123 -3.80 -23.49 -9.05
CA SER A 123 -5.09 -22.91 -9.43
C SER A 123 -5.41 -21.64 -8.65
N ALA A 124 -5.04 -21.55 -7.37
CA ALA A 124 -5.20 -20.33 -6.58
C ALA A 124 -4.25 -19.23 -7.07
N VAL A 125 -2.98 -19.54 -7.32
CA VAL A 125 -2.01 -18.61 -7.90
C VAL A 125 -2.52 -18.02 -9.22
N GLY A 126 -3.01 -18.86 -10.13
CA GLY A 126 -3.59 -18.40 -11.40
C GLY A 126 -4.79 -17.46 -11.22
N ARG A 127 -5.65 -17.71 -10.23
CA ARG A 127 -6.79 -16.82 -9.90
C ARG A 127 -6.35 -15.48 -9.30
N TYR A 128 -5.25 -15.44 -8.55
CA TYR A 128 -4.71 -14.18 -8.04
C TYR A 128 -4.06 -13.38 -9.16
N MET A 129 -3.30 -14.05 -10.03
CA MET A 129 -2.67 -13.44 -11.20
C MET A 129 -3.68 -12.77 -12.14
N SER A 130 -4.84 -13.40 -12.37
CA SER A 130 -5.89 -12.83 -13.22
C SER A 130 -6.54 -11.57 -12.63
N GLY A 131 -6.47 -11.37 -11.30
CA GLY A 131 -7.15 -10.28 -10.61
C GLY A 131 -8.67 -10.46 -10.49
N ALA A 132 -9.20 -11.66 -10.73
CA ALA A 132 -10.64 -11.93 -10.68
C ALA A 132 -11.23 -11.90 -9.26
N ARG A 133 -10.39 -11.92 -8.22
CA ARG A 133 -10.81 -11.86 -6.81
C ARG A 133 -10.61 -10.45 -6.27
N LYS A 134 -11.40 -10.08 -5.25
CA LYS A 134 -11.18 -8.85 -4.46
C LYS A 134 -10.47 -9.12 -3.13
N LEU A 135 -10.63 -10.35 -2.62
CA LEU A 135 -10.11 -10.80 -1.33
C LEU A 135 -9.35 -12.12 -1.46
N VAL A 136 -8.38 -12.31 -0.60
CA VAL A 136 -7.54 -13.52 -0.46
C VAL A 136 -7.43 -13.90 1.01
N HIS A 137 -7.22 -15.18 1.31
CA HIS A 137 -6.91 -15.59 2.68
C HIS A 137 -5.61 -14.96 3.16
N SER A 138 -5.56 -14.52 4.43
CA SER A 138 -4.36 -13.94 5.05
C SER A 138 -3.14 -14.84 4.85
N ASP A 139 -3.32 -16.13 5.05
CA ASP A 139 -2.23 -17.10 5.05
C ASP A 139 -1.67 -17.28 3.64
N HIS A 140 -2.54 -17.24 2.61
CA HIS A 140 -2.11 -17.25 1.22
C HIS A 140 -1.39 -15.95 0.85
N ALA A 141 -1.86 -14.80 1.35
CA ALA A 141 -1.19 -13.52 1.10
C ALA A 141 0.22 -13.50 1.72
N ALA A 142 0.36 -14.03 2.95
CA ALA A 142 1.65 -14.19 3.62
C ALA A 142 2.57 -15.18 2.90
N ALA A 143 2.05 -16.35 2.50
CA ALA A 143 2.81 -17.36 1.77
C ALA A 143 3.34 -16.84 0.41
N ILE A 144 2.50 -16.13 -0.34
CA ILE A 144 2.91 -15.50 -1.61
C ILE A 144 3.90 -14.36 -1.39
N ARG A 145 3.80 -13.64 -0.27
CA ARG A 145 4.81 -12.63 0.10
C ARG A 145 6.16 -13.28 0.34
N GLY A 146 6.23 -14.39 1.08
CA GLY A 146 7.47 -15.14 1.26
C GLY A 146 8.06 -15.61 -0.07
N ALA A 147 7.26 -16.23 -0.92
CA ALA A 147 7.72 -16.63 -2.27
C ALA A 147 8.19 -15.43 -3.12
N TYR A 148 7.59 -14.26 -2.96
CA TYR A 148 8.06 -13.04 -3.63
C TYR A 148 9.41 -12.58 -3.10
N GLU A 149 9.60 -12.53 -1.79
CA GLU A 149 10.87 -12.18 -1.16
C GLU A 149 11.98 -13.13 -1.62
N ASP A 150 11.68 -14.42 -1.71
CA ASP A 150 12.65 -15.43 -2.15
C ASP A 150 13.02 -15.35 -3.63
N LEU A 151 12.07 -15.02 -4.51
CA LEU A 151 12.24 -15.15 -5.97
C LEU A 151 12.52 -13.82 -6.68
N SER A 152 12.12 -12.68 -6.09
CA SER A 152 12.13 -11.36 -6.77
C SER A 152 13.53 -10.83 -7.12
N GLY A 153 14.59 -11.33 -6.46
CA GLY A 153 15.97 -10.93 -6.73
C GLY A 153 16.62 -11.60 -7.94
N ARG A 154 15.94 -12.52 -8.63
CA ARG A 154 16.52 -13.28 -9.75
C ARG A 154 15.50 -13.66 -10.81
N TRP A 155 15.99 -13.86 -12.03
CA TRP A 155 15.21 -14.39 -13.14
C TRP A 155 14.92 -15.88 -12.93
N ALA A 156 13.77 -16.34 -13.42
CA ALA A 156 13.51 -17.78 -13.51
C ALA A 156 14.56 -18.44 -14.42
N PRO A 157 14.97 -19.69 -14.14
CA PRO A 157 15.86 -20.44 -15.01
C PRO A 157 15.36 -20.47 -16.46
N GLU A 158 16.27 -20.25 -17.41
CA GLU A 158 15.87 -20.10 -18.81
C GLU A 158 15.23 -21.38 -19.33
N SER A 159 14.02 -21.26 -19.85
CA SER A 159 13.24 -22.36 -20.39
C SER A 159 12.18 -21.81 -21.34
N ARG A 160 11.60 -22.69 -22.17
CA ARG A 160 10.46 -22.33 -23.03
C ARG A 160 9.30 -21.75 -22.20
N THR A 161 9.05 -22.30 -21.02
CA THR A 161 8.02 -21.82 -20.10
C THR A 161 8.35 -20.42 -19.58
N ALA A 162 9.58 -20.20 -19.10
CA ALA A 162 9.99 -18.89 -18.58
C ALA A 162 9.85 -17.80 -19.66
N LYS A 163 10.26 -18.09 -20.91
CA LYS A 163 10.06 -17.18 -22.05
C LYS A 163 8.59 -16.87 -22.28
N GLN A 164 7.73 -17.89 -22.35
CA GLN A 164 6.28 -17.70 -22.55
C GLN A 164 5.63 -16.87 -21.45
N VAL A 165 6.03 -17.07 -20.20
CA VAL A 165 5.50 -16.32 -19.05
C VAL A 165 5.94 -14.85 -19.12
N ARG A 166 7.20 -14.56 -19.47
CA ARG A 166 7.68 -13.18 -19.68
C ARG A 166 6.96 -12.49 -20.83
N ASP A 167 6.76 -13.18 -21.95
CA ASP A 167 6.06 -12.61 -23.11
C ASP A 167 4.59 -12.32 -22.76
N HIS A 168 3.95 -13.20 -22.00
CA HIS A 168 2.60 -12.98 -21.47
C HIS A 168 2.52 -11.79 -20.51
N ALA A 169 3.52 -11.63 -19.62
CA ALA A 169 3.62 -10.52 -18.70
C ALA A 169 3.79 -9.18 -19.43
N ARG A 170 4.68 -9.14 -20.43
CA ARG A 170 4.88 -7.97 -21.30
C ARG A 170 3.61 -7.58 -22.04
N ALA A 171 2.92 -8.54 -22.65
CA ALA A 171 1.66 -8.30 -23.35
C ALA A 171 0.56 -7.74 -22.43
N ARG A 172 0.64 -7.97 -21.12
CA ARG A 172 -0.28 -7.42 -20.11
C ARG A 172 0.26 -6.19 -19.37
N GLY A 173 1.42 -5.68 -19.75
CA GLY A 173 2.03 -4.52 -19.11
C GLY A 173 2.47 -4.78 -17.66
N TRP A 174 2.81 -6.02 -17.30
CA TRP A 174 3.26 -6.33 -15.95
C TRP A 174 4.76 -6.03 -15.81
N ALA A 175 5.09 -5.09 -14.93
CA ALA A 175 6.47 -4.73 -14.64
C ALA A 175 7.15 -5.75 -13.71
N PRO A 176 8.46 -5.97 -13.83
CA PRO A 176 9.26 -6.74 -12.87
C PRO A 176 9.40 -5.99 -11.52
N PRO A 177 9.86 -6.66 -10.45
CA PRO A 177 10.06 -6.05 -9.13
C PRO A 177 10.85 -4.75 -9.15
N ALA A 178 11.90 -4.66 -9.97
CA ALA A 178 12.74 -3.46 -10.08
C ALA A 178 11.99 -2.20 -10.55
N GLY A 179 10.81 -2.36 -11.15
CA GLY A 179 9.94 -1.26 -11.56
C GLY A 179 8.92 -0.83 -10.49
N TRP A 180 8.92 -1.46 -9.31
CA TRP A 180 7.99 -1.17 -8.22
C TRP A 180 8.75 -0.73 -6.96
N GLU A 181 8.26 0.31 -6.30
CA GLU A 181 8.60 0.51 -4.89
C GLU A 181 7.84 -0.51 -4.04
N THR A 182 8.51 -1.06 -3.03
CA THR A 182 7.96 -2.17 -2.24
C THR A 182 6.65 -1.78 -1.55
N GLU A 183 6.57 -0.54 -1.08
CA GLU A 183 5.37 0.03 -0.45
C GLU A 183 4.18 0.16 -1.41
N TRP A 184 4.40 0.28 -2.73
CA TRP A 184 3.34 0.48 -3.72
C TRP A 184 2.57 -0.79 -4.04
N LEU A 185 3.17 -1.96 -3.79
CA LEU A 185 2.56 -3.25 -4.08
C LEU A 185 1.22 -3.42 -3.34
N ASP A 186 1.10 -2.84 -2.15
CA ASP A 186 -0.04 -3.01 -1.24
C ASP A 186 -1.03 -1.83 -1.23
N LEU A 187 -0.72 -0.71 -1.89
CA LEU A 187 -1.62 0.45 -2.01
C LEU A 187 -2.89 0.10 -2.78
N SER A 188 -4.02 0.76 -2.49
CA SER A 188 -5.24 0.67 -3.33
C SER A 188 -5.04 1.25 -4.74
N VAL A 189 -6.04 1.14 -5.63
CA VAL A 189 -5.97 1.78 -6.97
C VAL A 189 -5.80 3.27 -6.80
N GLU A 190 -6.66 3.83 -5.97
CA GLU A 190 -6.78 5.26 -5.72
C GLU A 190 -5.52 5.79 -5.02
N GLU A 191 -5.03 5.09 -3.99
CA GLU A 191 -3.81 5.47 -3.28
C GLU A 191 -2.57 5.41 -4.19
N LEU A 192 -2.47 4.39 -5.04
CA LEU A 192 -1.36 4.28 -6.01
C LEU A 192 -1.45 5.41 -7.05
N ASP A 193 -2.63 5.66 -7.60
CA ASP A 193 -2.82 6.72 -8.60
C ASP A 193 -2.50 8.10 -8.00
N GLU A 194 -2.94 8.38 -6.77
CA GLU A 194 -2.60 9.61 -6.06
C GLU A 194 -1.09 9.75 -5.87
N GLU A 195 -0.40 8.69 -5.44
CA GLU A 195 1.04 8.73 -5.20
C GLU A 195 1.82 8.90 -6.51
N LEU A 196 1.49 8.14 -7.56
CA LEU A 196 2.12 8.27 -8.87
C LEU A 196 1.90 9.66 -9.47
N ASN A 197 0.69 10.21 -9.38
CA ASN A 197 0.42 11.57 -9.84
C ASN A 197 1.24 12.60 -9.05
N ARG A 198 1.33 12.47 -7.72
CA ARG A 198 2.15 13.34 -6.87
C ARG A 198 3.64 13.30 -7.26
N LEU A 199 4.16 12.13 -7.59
CA LEU A 199 5.53 11.96 -8.06
C LEU A 199 5.73 12.64 -9.41
N VAL A 200 4.88 12.32 -10.40
CA VAL A 200 5.00 12.82 -11.77
C VAL A 200 4.78 14.33 -11.85
N ASP A 201 3.93 14.91 -11.01
CA ASP A 201 3.68 16.35 -10.97
C ASP A 201 4.92 17.14 -10.54
N ARG A 202 5.80 16.54 -9.72
CA ARG A 202 7.10 17.13 -9.35
C ARG A 202 8.16 16.98 -10.46
N MET A 203 7.97 16.07 -11.42
CA MET A 203 8.92 15.84 -12.50
C MET A 203 8.88 16.96 -13.54
N GLY A 204 10.06 17.44 -13.94
CA GLY A 204 10.22 18.38 -15.04
C GLY A 204 9.93 17.73 -16.41
N ARG A 205 9.69 18.56 -17.44
CA ARG A 205 9.40 18.09 -18.81
C ARG A 205 10.49 17.17 -19.37
N GLY A 206 11.77 17.49 -19.10
CA GLY A 206 12.90 16.67 -19.54
C GLY A 206 12.90 15.27 -18.92
N GLU A 207 12.57 15.17 -17.64
CA GLU A 207 12.47 13.90 -16.91
C GLU A 207 11.30 13.05 -17.42
N ARG A 208 10.12 13.66 -17.62
CA ARG A 208 8.97 12.97 -18.24
C ARG A 208 9.29 12.46 -19.64
N LYS A 209 10.06 13.21 -20.44
CA LYS A 209 10.52 12.78 -21.78
C LYS A 209 11.49 11.59 -21.71
N ARG A 210 12.34 11.50 -20.67
CA ARG A 210 13.20 10.33 -20.44
C ARG A 210 12.37 9.09 -20.14
N TRP A 211 11.37 9.20 -19.25
CA TRP A 211 10.45 8.10 -18.95
C TRP A 211 9.66 7.66 -20.18
N TRP A 212 9.16 8.59 -21.00
CA TRP A 212 8.50 8.24 -22.26
C TRP A 212 9.41 7.42 -23.19
N ARG A 213 10.69 7.80 -23.35
CA ARG A 213 11.67 7.00 -24.12
C ARG A 213 11.90 5.62 -23.49
N ALA A 214 11.95 5.53 -22.16
CA ALA A 214 12.09 4.25 -21.48
C ALA A 214 10.90 3.32 -21.77
N VAL A 215 9.67 3.84 -21.77
CA VAL A 215 8.47 3.08 -22.15
C VAL A 215 8.56 2.56 -23.59
N GLN A 216 9.05 3.38 -24.54
CA GLN A 216 9.30 2.92 -25.92
C GLN A 216 10.36 1.81 -25.99
N GLY A 217 11.30 1.80 -25.03
CA GLY A 217 12.30 0.74 -24.84
C GLY A 217 11.80 -0.49 -24.08
N GLY A 218 10.52 -0.55 -23.70
CA GLY A 218 9.92 -1.69 -23.00
C GLY A 218 9.88 -1.58 -21.46
N GLU A 219 10.18 -0.41 -20.89
CA GLU A 219 9.95 -0.14 -19.46
C GLU A 219 8.44 -0.15 -19.14
N LEU A 220 8.05 -0.88 -18.10
CA LEU A 220 6.65 -1.09 -17.72
C LEU A 220 6.33 -0.61 -16.30
N SER A 221 7.30 0.00 -15.59
CA SER A 221 7.07 0.51 -14.24
C SER A 221 5.88 1.49 -14.18
N PRO A 222 5.09 1.46 -13.09
CA PRO A 222 3.93 2.33 -12.96
C PRO A 222 4.24 3.83 -13.12
N VAL A 223 5.39 4.27 -12.59
CA VAL A 223 5.86 5.67 -12.74
C VAL A 223 6.13 6.01 -14.20
N ALA A 224 6.80 5.13 -14.94
CA ALA A 224 7.12 5.38 -16.34
C ALA A 224 5.85 5.55 -17.18
N LEU A 225 4.84 4.69 -16.95
CA LEU A 225 3.56 4.73 -17.66
C LEU A 225 2.77 6.02 -17.36
N VAL A 226 2.68 6.42 -16.08
CA VAL A 226 1.99 7.67 -15.69
C VAL A 226 2.75 8.90 -16.20
N ALA A 227 4.08 8.92 -16.10
CA ALA A 227 4.91 10.01 -16.60
C ALA A 227 4.77 10.20 -18.12
N ALA A 228 4.76 9.09 -18.88
CA ALA A 228 4.57 9.09 -20.32
C ALA A 228 3.18 9.64 -20.70
N ARG A 229 2.12 9.23 -20.00
CA ARG A 229 0.75 9.73 -20.22
C ARG A 229 0.64 11.24 -19.96
N ARG A 230 1.18 11.72 -18.84
CA ARG A 230 1.18 13.14 -18.44
C ARG A 230 1.90 14.05 -19.44
N LEU A 231 2.92 13.56 -20.15
CA LEU A 231 3.60 14.32 -21.21
C LEU A 231 2.64 14.64 -22.37
N HIS A 232 1.84 13.66 -22.79
CA HIS A 232 0.89 13.80 -23.91
C HIS A 232 -0.31 14.69 -23.55
N GLU A 233 -0.86 14.55 -22.35
CA GLU A 233 -2.02 15.35 -21.91
C GLU A 233 -1.73 16.85 -21.88
N ARG A 234 -0.49 17.24 -21.57
CA ARG A 234 -0.12 18.67 -21.52
C ARG A 234 0.15 19.26 -22.90
N SER A 235 0.76 18.49 -23.81
CA SER A 235 0.92 18.92 -25.21
C SER A 235 -0.42 19.07 -25.92
N ALA A 236 -1.41 18.22 -25.62
CA ALA A 236 -2.78 18.38 -26.14
C ALA A 236 -3.47 19.65 -25.61
N ARG A 237 -3.25 20.02 -24.34
CA ARG A 237 -3.80 21.27 -23.76
C ARG A 237 -3.09 22.52 -24.27
N GLU A 238 -1.77 22.51 -24.38
CA GLU A 238 -0.98 23.62 -24.92
C GLU A 238 -1.36 23.91 -26.39
N MET A 239 -1.59 22.87 -27.22
CA MET A 239 -2.10 23.05 -28.59
C MET A 239 -3.53 23.61 -28.61
N SER A 240 -4.41 23.11 -27.73
CA SER A 240 -5.79 23.62 -27.62
C SER A 240 -5.87 25.06 -27.12
N GLU A 241 -4.98 25.49 -26.21
CA GLU A 241 -4.90 26.88 -25.74
C GLU A 241 -4.34 27.83 -26.82
N VAL A 242 -3.40 27.37 -27.65
CA VAL A 242 -2.88 28.14 -28.79
C VAL A 242 -3.94 28.28 -29.88
N GLU A 243 -4.65 27.20 -30.26
CA GLU A 243 -5.75 27.27 -31.23
C GLU A 243 -6.89 28.19 -30.77
N MET A 244 -7.22 28.20 -29.47
CA MET A 244 -8.22 29.09 -28.90
C MET A 244 -7.76 30.56 -28.84
N ALA A 245 -6.46 30.81 -28.71
CA ALA A 245 -5.89 32.15 -28.72
C ALA A 245 -5.71 32.71 -30.15
N GLU A 246 -5.49 31.86 -31.15
CA GLU A 246 -5.45 32.23 -32.57
C GLU A 246 -6.85 32.44 -33.17
N ALA A 247 -7.89 31.88 -32.54
CA ALA A 247 -9.29 32.03 -32.94
C ALA A 247 -10.01 33.23 -32.28
N ALA A 248 -9.34 33.99 -31.41
CA ALA A 248 -9.87 35.14 -30.67
C ALA A 248 -9.28 36.47 -31.18
#